data_AF-A0A2M8NC80-F1
#
_entry.id   AF-A0A2M8NC80-F1
#
_cell.length_a   1.000
_cell.length_b   1.000
_cell.length_c   1.000
_cell.angle_alpha   90.00
_cell.angle_beta   90.00
_cell.angle_gamma   90.00
#
_symmetry.space_group_name_H-M   'P 1'
#
loop_
_entity.id
_entity.type
_entity.pdbx_description
1 polymer ?
#
loop_
_entity_poly.entity_id
_entity_poly.type
_entity_poly.pdbx_seq_one_letter_code
_entity_poly.pdbx_strand_id
1 'polypeptide(L)'
;IKALQISLHKIDTVDEVIEIGGAEYITFEDLVWTIMRVTGFYRPIIKVQPYMMRWLTTLYGFLFSRTLITPQWLDILAASRTAPLGNMYRYFGFQPRRFEDTLMTYLPQKSFFFSALRYAFKRRPRSI
;
A
#
# COMPACT_ATOMS: atom_id res chain seq x y z
N ILE A 1 -8.49 6.66 11.63
CA ILE A 1 -9.55 6.66 12.68
C ILE A 1 -10.25 8.03 12.77
N LYS A 2 -9.52 9.16 12.84
CA LYS A 2 -10.11 10.50 12.97
C LYS A 2 -11.20 10.85 11.93
N ALA A 3 -11.03 10.50 10.65
CA ALA A 3 -12.04 10.77 9.62
C ALA A 3 -13.38 10.06 9.89
N LEU A 4 -13.32 8.76 10.24
CA LEU A 4 -14.51 7.98 10.59
C LEU A 4 -15.18 8.49 11.86
N GLN A 5 -14.40 8.97 12.83
CA GLN A 5 -14.97 9.60 14.02
C GLN A 5 -15.71 10.89 13.66
N ILE A 6 -15.15 11.73 12.79
CA ILE A 6 -15.77 13.00 12.40
C ILE A 6 -17.03 12.75 11.55
N SER A 7 -17.05 11.74 10.68
CA SER A 7 -18.26 11.39 9.92
C SER A 7 -19.41 10.99 10.84
N LEU A 8 -19.14 10.32 11.96
CA LEU A 8 -20.20 9.97 12.93
C LEU A 8 -20.84 11.19 13.60
N HIS A 9 -20.16 12.34 13.62
CA HIS A 9 -20.66 13.57 14.24
C HIS A 9 -21.22 14.58 13.25
N LYS A 10 -21.03 14.39 11.94
CA LYS A 10 -21.34 15.40 10.93
C LYS A 10 -22.47 14.92 10.02
N ILE A 11 -23.62 15.60 10.13
CA ILE A 11 -24.82 15.28 9.35
C ILE A 11 -24.57 15.40 7.84
N ASP A 12 -23.71 16.33 7.42
CA ASP A 12 -23.34 16.55 6.01
C ASP A 12 -22.64 15.35 5.34
N THR A 13 -22.30 14.32 6.11
CA THR A 13 -21.66 13.09 5.59
C THR A 13 -22.62 11.92 5.45
N VAL A 14 -23.89 12.09 5.84
CA VAL A 14 -24.93 11.07 5.70
C VAL A 14 -25.27 10.90 4.22
N ASP A 15 -25.36 9.64 3.78
CA ASP A 15 -25.64 9.23 2.39
C ASP A 15 -24.65 9.75 1.33
N GLU A 16 -23.48 10.24 1.76
CA GLU A 16 -22.43 10.76 0.88
C GLU A 16 -21.30 9.75 0.69
N VAL A 17 -20.83 9.62 -0.56
CA VAL A 17 -19.64 8.81 -0.89
C VAL A 17 -18.41 9.71 -0.88
N ILE A 18 -17.67 9.67 0.23
CA ILE A 18 -16.49 10.52 0.43
C ILE A 18 -15.21 9.70 0.23
N GLU A 19 -14.40 10.11 -0.74
CA GLU A 19 -13.11 9.49 -1.01
C GLU A 19 -12.06 9.88 0.05
N ILE A 20 -11.43 8.89 0.68
CA ILE A 20 -10.39 9.13 1.70
C ILE A 20 -9.01 9.06 1.04
N GLY A 21 -8.30 10.19 1.07
CA GLY A 21 -6.98 10.37 0.45
C GLY A 21 -5.86 10.69 1.43
N GLY A 22 -4.63 10.68 0.91
CA GLY A 22 -3.43 11.11 1.61
C GLY A 22 -3.17 12.63 1.51
N ALA A 23 -2.02 13.07 2.02
CA ALA A 23 -1.60 14.47 1.98
C ALA A 23 -1.01 14.91 0.63
N GLU A 24 -0.59 13.97 -0.19
CA GLU A 24 0.13 14.21 -1.44
C GLU A 24 -0.25 13.16 -2.48
N TYR A 25 -0.25 13.54 -3.76
CA TYR A 25 -0.25 12.59 -4.85
C TYR A 25 1.15 11.99 -4.97
N ILE A 26 1.23 10.67 -4.91
CA ILE A 26 2.49 9.95 -5.04
C ILE A 26 2.34 8.88 -6.11
N THR A 27 3.32 8.79 -7.01
CA THR A 27 3.34 7.70 -7.98
C THR A 27 3.78 6.41 -7.29
N PHE A 28 3.47 5.26 -7.88
CA PHE A 28 3.96 3.99 -7.34
C PHE A 28 5.50 3.94 -7.31
N GLU A 29 6.15 4.52 -8.32
CA GLU A 29 7.61 4.61 -8.39
C GLU A 29 8.18 5.45 -7.24
N ASP A 30 7.62 6.64 -7.00
CA ASP A 30 8.05 7.52 -5.91
C ASP A 30 7.78 6.90 -4.53
N LEU A 31 6.66 6.18 -4.38
CA LEU A 31 6.34 5.44 -3.16
C LEU A 31 7.43 4.40 -2.88
N VAL A 32 7.83 3.63 -3.90
CA VAL A 32 8.88 2.62 -3.77
C VAL A 32 10.23 3.28 -3.44
N TRP A 33 10.58 4.38 -4.09
CA TRP A 33 11.79 5.15 -3.75
C TRP A 33 11.78 5.68 -2.31
N THR A 34 10.64 6.19 -1.84
CA THR A 34 10.48 6.68 -0.47
C THR A 34 10.68 5.56 0.54
N ILE A 35 10.14 4.36 0.28
CA ILE A 35 10.37 3.18 1.13
C ILE A 35 11.86 2.82 1.13
N MET A 36 12.54 2.80 -0.01
CA MET A 36 13.98 2.50 -0.07
C MET A 36 14.80 3.52 0.73
N ARG A 37 14.46 4.80 0.63
CA ARG A 37 15.12 5.88 1.37
C ARG A 37 14.93 5.73 2.88
N VAL A 38 13.70 5.52 3.34
CA VAL A 38 13.39 5.40 4.78
C VAL A 38 14.02 4.13 5.38
N THR A 39 14.00 3.02 4.62
CA THR A 39 14.54 1.73 5.10
C THR A 39 16.06 1.61 4.95
N GLY A 40 16.68 2.40 4.08
CA GLY A 40 18.09 2.31 3.72
C GLY A 40 18.43 1.18 2.74
N PHE A 41 17.44 0.46 2.19
CA PHE A 41 17.66 -0.65 1.27
C PHE A 41 17.32 -0.26 -0.17
N TYR A 42 18.33 0.08 -0.96
CA TYR A 42 18.16 0.43 -2.37
C TYR A 42 18.13 -0.81 -3.25
N ARG A 43 17.14 -0.90 -4.14
CA ARG A 43 17.03 -1.98 -5.15
C ARG A 43 16.74 -1.37 -6.51
N PRO A 44 17.25 -1.94 -7.61
CA PRO A 44 16.93 -1.46 -8.94
C PRO A 44 15.44 -1.64 -9.24
N ILE A 45 14.80 -0.59 -9.75
CA ILE A 45 13.41 -0.63 -10.21
C ILE A 45 13.41 -0.99 -11.70
N ILE A 46 12.83 -2.13 -12.03
CA ILE A 46 12.71 -2.60 -13.43
C ILE A 46 11.27 -2.39 -13.88
N LYS A 47 11.09 -1.71 -15.02
CA LYS A 47 9.79 -1.52 -15.64
C LYS A 47 9.42 -2.80 -16.38
N VAL A 48 8.35 -3.46 -15.94
CA VAL A 48 7.89 -4.74 -16.49
C VAL A 48 6.49 -4.58 -17.06
N GLN A 49 6.22 -5.22 -18.19
CA GLN A 49 4.89 -5.19 -18.81
C GLN A 49 3.87 -5.96 -17.95
N PRO A 50 2.61 -5.49 -17.84
CA PRO A 50 1.61 -6.09 -16.95
C PRO A 50 1.35 -7.60 -17.17
N TYR A 51 1.40 -8.07 -18.42
CA TYR A 51 1.20 -9.50 -18.71
C TYR A 51 2.31 -10.38 -18.15
N MET A 52 3.56 -9.91 -18.14
CA MET A 52 4.68 -10.64 -17.56
C MET A 52 4.51 -10.75 -16.04
N MET A 53 4.04 -9.68 -15.40
CA MET A 53 3.79 -9.66 -13.95
C MET A 53 2.69 -10.67 -13.58
N ARG A 54 1.63 -10.79 -14.38
CA ARG A 54 0.59 -11.81 -14.20
C ARG A 54 1.17 -13.22 -14.27
N TRP A 55 1.97 -13.51 -15.29
CA TRP A 55 2.61 -14.81 -15.45
C TRP A 55 3.55 -15.15 -14.27
N LEU A 56 4.35 -14.18 -13.82
CA LEU A 56 5.22 -14.32 -12.65
C LEU A 56 4.43 -14.62 -11.37
N THR A 57 3.29 -13.95 -11.14
CA THR A 57 2.47 -14.22 -9.95
C THR A 57 1.84 -15.61 -9.96
N THR A 58 1.44 -16.12 -11.13
CA THR A 58 0.93 -17.49 -11.26
C THR A 58 2.02 -18.51 -10.97
N LEU A 59 3.24 -18.30 -11.51
CA LEU A 59 4.39 -19.16 -11.23
C LEU A 59 4.78 -19.13 -9.74
N TYR A 60 4.74 -17.95 -9.11
CA TYR A 60 5.00 -17.78 -7.68
C TYR A 60 3.98 -18.54 -6.82
N GLY A 61 2.70 -18.52 -7.20
CA GLY A 61 1.64 -19.27 -6.53
C GLY A 61 1.81 -20.78 -6.62
N PHE A 62 2.46 -21.28 -7.67
CA PHE A 62 2.81 -22.69 -7.81
C PHE A 62 4.02 -23.07 -6.93
N LEU A 63 5.04 -22.21 -6.86
CA LEU A 63 6.30 -22.51 -6.18
C LEU A 63 6.24 -22.31 -4.65
N PHE A 64 5.43 -21.36 -4.17
CA PHE A 64 5.37 -20.98 -2.75
C PHE A 64 4.01 -21.25 -2.13
N SER A 65 3.99 -21.86 -0.95
CA SER A 65 2.75 -22.11 -0.19
C SER A 65 2.07 -20.82 0.31
N ARG A 66 2.83 -19.71 0.41
CA ARG A 66 2.33 -18.38 0.74
C ARG A 66 2.73 -17.38 -0.33
N THR A 67 1.74 -16.70 -0.89
CA THR A 67 1.92 -15.63 -1.86
C THR A 67 2.27 -14.33 -1.14
N LEU A 68 3.32 -13.65 -1.58
CA LEU A 68 3.65 -12.29 -1.13
C LEU A 68 2.95 -11.22 -1.98
N ILE A 69 2.59 -11.58 -3.21
CA ILE A 69 1.92 -10.74 -4.20
C ILE A 69 0.80 -11.55 -4.82
N THR A 70 -0.35 -10.93 -5.10
CA THR A 70 -1.45 -11.56 -5.84
C THR A 70 -1.75 -10.79 -7.13
N PRO A 71 -2.33 -11.45 -8.16
CA PRO A 71 -2.68 -10.78 -9.42
C PRO A 71 -3.56 -9.55 -9.23
N GLN A 72 -4.52 -9.61 -8.29
CA GLN A 72 -5.43 -8.51 -7.98
C GLN A 72 -4.70 -7.27 -7.48
N TRP A 73 -3.61 -7.44 -6.74
CA TRP A 73 -2.79 -6.30 -6.31
C TRP A 73 -2.14 -5.61 -7.50
N LEU A 74 -1.69 -6.37 -8.50
CA LEU A 74 -1.14 -5.81 -9.73
C LEU A 74 -2.20 -5.03 -10.52
N ASP A 75 -3.42 -5.56 -10.59
CA ASP A 75 -4.53 -4.87 -11.26
C ASP A 75 -4.91 -3.57 -10.54
N ILE A 76 -4.86 -3.55 -9.20
CA ILE A 76 -5.07 -2.33 -8.41
C ILE A 76 -3.94 -1.32 -8.65
N LEU A 77 -2.68 -1.77 -8.70
CA LEU A 77 -1.53 -0.90 -8.95
C LEU A 77 -1.51 -0.35 -10.39
N ALA A 78 -2.07 -1.08 -11.35
CA ALA A 78 -2.19 -0.64 -12.73
C ALA A 78 -3.29 0.43 -12.92
N ALA A 79 -4.28 0.49 -12.01
CA ALA A 79 -5.36 1.46 -12.07
C ALA A 79 -5.04 2.71 -11.23
N SER A 80 -5.23 3.90 -11.82
CA SER A 80 -5.11 5.17 -11.09
C SER A 80 -6.33 5.37 -10.18
N ARG A 81 -6.21 4.96 -8.91
CA ARG A 81 -7.22 5.17 -7.85
C ARG A 81 -6.75 6.25 -6.87
N THR A 82 -6.76 7.50 -7.32
CA THR A 82 -6.32 8.66 -6.53
C THR A 82 -7.51 9.49 -6.08
N ALA A 83 -7.61 9.79 -4.79
CA ALA A 83 -8.62 10.70 -4.26
C ALA A 83 -8.21 12.17 -4.46
N PRO A 84 -9.16 13.11 -4.65
CA PRO A 84 -8.88 14.54 -4.76
C PRO A 84 -8.03 15.08 -3.62
N LEU A 85 -7.00 15.87 -3.96
CA LEU A 85 -6.17 16.54 -2.98
C LEU A 85 -7.00 17.52 -2.15
N GLY A 86 -6.75 17.56 -0.83
CA GLY A 86 -7.46 18.46 0.07
C GLY A 86 -8.87 17.97 0.46
N ASN A 87 -9.33 16.82 -0.04
CA ASN A 87 -10.65 16.28 0.31
C ASN A 87 -10.79 16.09 1.83
N MET A 88 -9.71 15.59 2.47
CA MET A 88 -9.65 15.39 3.91
C MET A 88 -9.82 16.69 4.70
N TYR A 89 -9.21 17.78 4.23
CA TYR A 89 -9.35 19.09 4.88
C TYR A 89 -10.75 19.66 4.67
N ARG A 90 -11.30 19.56 3.45
CA ARG A 90 -12.63 20.08 3.11
C ARG A 90 -13.75 19.40 3.89
N TYR A 91 -13.76 18.07 3.94
CA TYR A 91 -14.85 17.32 4.59
C TYR A 91 -14.65 17.19 6.10
N PHE A 92 -13.42 16.96 6.56
CA PHE A 92 -13.13 16.62 7.96
C PHE A 92 -12.31 17.68 8.72
N GLY A 93 -11.88 18.77 8.08
CA GLY A 93 -11.22 19.89 8.76
C GLY A 93 -9.82 19.58 9.30
N PHE A 94 -9.17 18.51 8.83
CA PHE A 94 -7.80 18.19 9.24
C PHE A 94 -6.92 17.81 8.05
N GLN A 95 -5.62 18.11 8.17
CA GLN A 95 -4.64 17.74 7.18
C GLN A 95 -4.05 16.35 7.52
N PRO A 96 -4.09 15.39 6.59
CA PRO A 96 -3.43 14.11 6.78
C PRO A 96 -1.91 14.30 6.86
N ARG A 97 -1.22 13.41 7.58
CA ARG A 97 0.25 13.42 7.63
C ARG A 97 0.82 12.97 6.28
N ARG A 98 2.02 13.45 5.98
CA ARG A 98 2.78 13.02 4.80
C ARG A 98 3.17 11.55 4.92
N PHE A 99 3.34 10.90 3.77
CA PHE A 99 3.63 9.48 3.72
C PHE A 99 5.01 9.16 4.32
N GLU A 100 6.02 9.95 3.93
CA GLU A 100 7.41 9.79 4.37
C GLU A 100 7.54 9.89 5.91
N ASP A 101 6.95 10.92 6.52
CA ASP A 101 6.97 11.14 7.98
C ASP A 101 6.35 9.96 8.76
N THR A 102 5.27 9.39 8.22
CA THR A 102 4.58 8.25 8.82
C THR A 102 5.45 6.99 8.74
N LEU A 103 6.10 6.77 7.60
CA LEU A 103 7.00 5.64 7.42
C LEU A 103 8.23 5.71 8.34
N MET A 104 8.82 6.89 8.55
CA MET A 104 9.95 7.04 9.48
C MET A 104 9.58 6.63 10.92
N THR A 105 8.32 6.85 11.31
CA THR A 105 7.83 6.48 12.65
C THR A 105 7.52 4.99 12.76
N TYR A 106 6.93 4.40 11.72
CA TYR A 106 6.38 3.04 11.76
C TYR A 106 7.39 1.97 11.32
N LEU A 107 8.28 2.29 10.39
CA LEU A 107 9.11 1.32 9.69
C LEU A 107 10.57 1.38 10.21
N PRO A 108 11.01 0.43 11.04
CA PRO A 108 12.39 0.40 11.52
C PRO A 108 13.36 0.05 10.39
N GLN A 109 14.58 0.60 10.44
CA GLN A 109 15.68 0.21 9.55
C GLN A 109 16.14 -1.22 9.86
N LYS A 110 15.45 -2.21 9.28
CA LYS A 110 15.78 -3.63 9.43
C LYS A 110 15.70 -4.34 8.09
N SER A 111 16.62 -5.28 7.86
CA SER A 111 16.54 -6.14 6.67
C SER A 111 15.35 -7.10 6.78
N PHE A 112 14.34 -6.88 5.95
CA PHE A 112 13.15 -7.73 5.88
C PHE A 112 13.34 -8.96 4.99
N PHE A 113 14.48 -9.10 4.28
CA PHE A 113 14.68 -10.16 3.29
C PHE A 113 14.54 -11.57 3.89
N PHE A 114 15.29 -11.87 4.96
CA PHE A 114 15.23 -13.18 5.61
C PHE A 114 13.87 -13.46 6.24
N SER A 115 13.20 -12.42 6.73
CA SER A 115 11.86 -12.56 7.33
C SER A 115 10.80 -12.86 6.28
N ALA A 116 10.86 -12.17 5.13
CA ALA A 116 9.98 -12.41 3.99
C ALA A 116 10.20 -13.81 3.39
N LEU A 117 11.46 -14.23 3.25
CA LEU A 117 11.80 -15.57 2.76
C LEU A 117 11.26 -16.65 3.71
N ARG A 118 11.53 -16.51 5.01
CA ARG A 118 11.00 -17.43 6.03
C ARG A 118 9.48 -17.48 6.01
N TYR A 119 8.80 -16.35 5.78
CA TYR A 119 7.35 -16.31 5.65
C TYR A 119 6.86 -17.05 4.39
N ALA A 120 7.48 -16.82 3.22
CA ALA A 120 7.08 -17.47 1.97
C ALA A 120 7.17 -19.01 2.04
N PHE A 121 8.18 -19.54 2.75
CA PHE A 121 8.36 -20.98 2.97
C PHE A 121 7.55 -21.56 4.14
N LYS A 122 6.93 -20.72 4.99
CA LYS A 122 6.13 -21.20 6.12
C LYS A 122 4.85 -21.85 5.58
N ARG A 123 4.70 -23.16 5.77
CA ARG A 123 3.51 -23.93 5.38
C ARG A 123 2.24 -23.26 5.92
N ARG A 124 1.17 -23.23 5.10
CA ARG A 124 -0.15 -22.77 5.55
C ARG A 124 -0.59 -23.70 6.68
N PRO A 125 -1.00 -23.18 7.86
CA PRO A 125 -1.70 -24.02 8.83
C PRO A 125 -2.96 -24.55 8.12
N ARG A 126 -3.12 -25.87 8.10
CA ARG A 126 -4.38 -26.48 7.69
C ARG A 126 -5.41 -26.03 8.73
N SER A 127 -6.29 -25.10 8.37
CA SER A 127 -7.49 -24.87 9.18
C SER A 127 -8.31 -26.15 9.10
N ILE A 128 -8.49 -26.78 10.26
CA ILE A 128 -9.52 -27.81 10.50
C ILE A 128 -10.88 -27.12 10.44
#